data_AF-A0A6N9SI95-F1
#
_entry.id   AF-A0A6N9SI95-F1
#
_cell.length_a   1.000
_cell.length_b   1.000
_cell.length_c   1.000
_cell.angle_alpha   90.00
_cell.angle_beta   90.00
_cell.angle_gamma   90.00
#
_symmetry.space_group_name_H-M   'P 1'
#
loop_
_entity.id
_entity.type
_entity.pdbx_description
1 polymer ?
#
loop_
_entity_poly.entity_id
_entity_poly.type
_entity_poly.pdbx_seq_one_letter_code
_entity_poly.pdbx_strand_id
1 'polypeptide(L)'
;EKAFEYIAGAPQEQKDNPLINILEKFSSWYDTNNVTLGGVKIPHLFPGDDLKLQTAQDSDNGFSALEQALLRYIAAGLGVSYEQLSRDYSKVSYSSARASANESWRYFMGWRKFIASRLATQMFSCWLEEALLRGIIRPPRARFDFYQARSAWSRAEWIGAGRMAIDGLKEVQESVMRIEAGLSTYEKELALMGEDYQDIFRQQVRESAEREKAGLSRPVWIAQAYQQQIAESRRPEEETTPRET
;
A
#
# COMPACT_ATOMS: atom_id res chain seq x y z
N GLU A 1 -37.15 -23.55 51.32
CA GLU A 1 -38.61 -23.71 51.36
C GLU A 1 -39.33 -22.41 51.71
N LYS A 2 -39.11 -21.78 52.87
CA LYS A 2 -39.77 -20.48 53.21
C LYS A 2 -39.57 -19.35 52.19
N ALA A 3 -38.40 -19.23 51.57
CA ALA A 3 -38.14 -18.20 50.55
C ALA A 3 -39.00 -18.37 49.26
N PHE A 4 -39.45 -19.59 48.97
CA PHE A 4 -40.25 -19.89 47.78
C PHE A 4 -41.75 -19.59 47.99
N GLU A 5 -42.27 -19.76 49.22
CA GLU A 5 -43.63 -19.34 49.59
C GLU A 5 -43.82 -17.81 49.50
N TYR A 6 -42.76 -17.02 49.69
CA TYR A 6 -42.85 -15.56 49.59
C TYR A 6 -42.93 -15.05 48.15
N ILE A 7 -42.30 -15.73 47.19
CA ILE A 7 -42.24 -15.30 45.77
C ILE A 7 -43.50 -15.75 45.00
N ALA A 8 -44.05 -16.92 45.32
CA ALA A 8 -45.22 -17.48 44.68
C ALA A 8 -46.51 -17.01 45.36
N GLY A 9 -46.81 -15.70 45.29
CA GLY A 9 -48.11 -15.09 45.59
C GLY A 9 -48.95 -15.78 46.68
N ALA A 10 -48.68 -15.46 47.95
CA ALA A 10 -49.52 -15.88 49.06
C ALA A 10 -50.99 -15.44 48.86
N PRO A 11 -51.99 -16.21 49.35
CA PRO A 11 -53.41 -15.87 49.25
C PRO A 11 -53.69 -14.47 49.82
N GLN A 12 -54.61 -13.73 49.19
CA GLN A 12 -54.96 -12.32 49.42
C GLN A 12 -55.34 -11.91 50.87
N GLU A 13 -55.34 -12.81 51.84
CA GLU A 13 -55.79 -12.54 53.22
C GLU A 13 -54.65 -12.42 54.25
N GLN A 14 -53.38 -12.63 53.88
CA GLN A 14 -52.25 -12.53 54.81
C GLN A 14 -51.58 -11.15 54.73
N LYS A 15 -52.00 -10.24 55.62
CA LYS A 15 -51.46 -8.87 55.77
C LYS A 15 -49.98 -8.81 56.17
N ASP A 16 -49.38 -9.93 56.57
CA ASP A 16 -48.00 -10.01 57.06
C ASP A 16 -47.04 -10.66 56.05
N ASN A 17 -47.18 -10.38 54.75
CA ASN A 17 -46.16 -10.78 53.78
C ASN A 17 -44.98 -9.77 53.84
N PRO A 18 -43.76 -10.19 54.21
CA PRO A 18 -42.60 -9.30 54.33
C PRO A 18 -42.27 -8.58 53.02
N LEU A 19 -42.58 -9.16 51.85
CA LEU A 19 -42.39 -8.48 50.57
C LEU A 19 -43.39 -7.33 50.37
N ILE A 20 -44.65 -7.51 50.78
CA ILE A 20 -45.67 -6.46 50.72
C ILE A 20 -45.27 -5.31 51.66
N ASN A 21 -44.83 -5.63 52.87
CA ASN A 21 -44.33 -4.63 53.83
C ASN A 21 -43.10 -3.86 53.33
N ILE A 22 -42.20 -4.52 52.59
CA ILE A 22 -41.04 -3.87 51.98
C ILE A 22 -41.46 -2.96 50.82
N LEU A 23 -42.35 -3.42 49.94
CA LEU A 23 -42.89 -2.63 48.83
C LEU A 23 -43.67 -1.40 49.32
N GLU A 24 -44.44 -1.54 50.39
CA GLU A 24 -45.19 -0.44 51.00
C GLU A 24 -44.25 0.61 51.63
N LYS A 25 -43.13 0.17 52.20
CA LYS A 25 -42.05 1.07 52.66
C LYS A 25 -41.35 1.78 51.50
N PHE A 26 -41.11 1.10 50.38
CA PHE A 26 -40.57 1.76 49.18
C PHE A 26 -41.55 2.79 48.61
N SER A 27 -42.83 2.44 48.48
CA SER A 27 -43.87 3.36 47.98
C SER A 27 -43.97 4.61 48.85
N SER A 28 -44.14 4.42 50.17
CA SER A 28 -44.22 5.54 51.11
C SER A 28 -42.96 6.41 51.11
N TRP A 29 -41.77 5.83 50.93
CA TRP A 29 -40.52 6.58 50.84
C TRP A 29 -40.45 7.47 49.59
N TYR A 30 -40.83 6.95 48.42
CA TYR A 30 -40.82 7.71 47.15
C TYR A 30 -41.97 8.71 47.05
N ASP A 31 -43.10 8.46 47.71
CA ASP A 31 -44.24 9.38 47.77
C ASP A 31 -43.99 10.56 48.72
N THR A 32 -43.37 10.30 49.88
CA THR A 32 -43.14 11.33 50.91
C THR A 32 -41.99 12.26 50.55
N ASN A 33 -40.91 11.71 49.99
CA ASN A 33 -39.70 12.47 49.68
C ASN A 33 -39.72 12.88 48.22
N ASN A 34 -40.36 14.00 47.89
CA ASN A 34 -40.29 14.57 46.54
C ASN A 34 -39.32 15.76 46.51
N VAL A 35 -38.05 15.49 46.27
CA VAL A 35 -37.01 16.53 46.16
C VAL A 35 -36.93 17.00 44.72
N THR A 36 -37.30 18.25 44.48
CA THR A 36 -37.18 18.90 43.17
C THR A 36 -36.19 20.06 43.26
N LEU A 37 -35.34 20.19 42.24
CA LEU A 37 -34.42 21.31 42.10
C LEU A 37 -34.65 21.93 40.71
N GLY A 38 -35.10 23.19 40.68
CA GLY A 38 -35.35 23.89 39.41
C GLY A 38 -36.42 23.25 38.51
N GLY A 39 -37.41 22.55 39.09
CA GLY A 39 -38.46 21.86 38.34
C GLY A 39 -38.08 20.45 37.84
N VAL A 40 -36.84 20.01 38.08
CA VAL A 40 -36.39 18.63 37.78
C VAL A 40 -36.49 17.78 39.05
N LYS A 41 -37.13 16.62 38.94
CA LYS A 41 -37.18 15.62 40.02
C LYS A 41 -35.80 15.00 40.20
N ILE A 42 -35.20 15.16 41.37
CA ILE A 42 -33.96 14.46 41.71
C ILE A 42 -34.38 13.07 42.24
N PRO A 43 -34.02 11.97 41.55
CA PRO A 43 -34.24 10.63 42.09
C PRO A 43 -33.30 10.44 43.29
N HIS A 44 -33.84 10.48 44.50
CA HIS A 44 -33.14 9.99 45.69
C HIS A 44 -33.44 8.49 45.80
N LEU A 45 -32.47 7.71 46.27
CA LEU A 45 -32.64 6.27 46.43
C LEU A 45 -33.13 5.92 47.83
N PHE A 46 -33.60 4.69 48.01
CA PHE A 46 -33.92 4.19 49.34
C PHE A 46 -32.62 4.04 50.17
N PRO A 47 -32.64 4.31 51.49
CA PRO A 47 -31.44 4.17 52.32
C PRO A 47 -30.83 2.77 52.23
N GLY A 48 -29.57 2.70 51.78
CA GLY A 48 -28.85 1.44 51.54
C GLY A 48 -28.72 1.04 50.06
N ASP A 49 -29.43 1.72 49.16
CA ASP A 49 -29.27 1.55 47.71
C ASP A 49 -28.07 2.36 47.19
N ASP A 50 -27.33 1.79 46.24
CA ASP A 50 -26.18 2.41 45.58
C ASP A 50 -26.53 2.80 44.13
N LEU A 51 -26.29 4.05 43.76
CA LEU A 51 -26.53 4.55 42.41
C LEU A 51 -25.33 4.29 41.52
N LYS A 52 -25.38 3.22 40.71
CA LYS A 52 -24.38 2.99 39.66
C LYS A 52 -24.78 3.68 38.37
N LEU A 53 -24.32 4.92 38.20
CA LEU A 53 -24.41 5.62 36.92
C LEU A 53 -23.50 4.95 35.89
N GLN A 54 -24.09 4.17 34.99
CA GLN A 54 -23.39 3.63 33.83
C GLN A 54 -23.26 4.75 32.80
N THR A 55 -22.15 5.48 32.83
CA THR A 55 -21.77 6.33 31.70
C THR A 55 -21.41 5.43 30.54
N ALA A 56 -21.83 5.77 29.31
CA ALA A 56 -21.29 5.10 28.13
C ALA A 56 -19.76 5.25 28.17
N GLN A 57 -19.03 4.14 28.29
CA GLN A 57 -17.58 4.18 28.16
C GLN A 57 -17.27 4.51 26.70
N ASP A 58 -16.63 5.65 26.45
CA ASP A 58 -16.15 6.01 25.12
C ASP A 58 -15.20 4.92 24.63
N SER A 59 -15.62 4.18 23.60
CA SER A 59 -14.88 3.08 22.99
C SER A 59 -13.76 3.56 22.04
N ASP A 60 -13.18 4.74 22.30
CA ASP A 60 -12.23 5.41 21.40
C ASP A 60 -10.93 4.61 21.19
N ASN A 61 -10.62 3.70 22.13
CA ASN A 61 -9.43 2.85 22.07
C ASN A 61 -9.41 1.85 20.89
N GLY A 62 -10.54 1.60 20.21
CA GLY A 62 -10.64 0.62 19.13
C GLY A 62 -10.79 1.19 17.73
N PHE A 63 -11.13 2.48 17.59
CA PHE A 63 -11.53 3.05 16.30
C PHE A 63 -10.36 3.09 15.31
N SER A 64 -9.18 3.52 15.73
CA SER A 64 -7.99 3.58 14.87
C SER A 64 -7.55 2.19 14.37
N ALA A 65 -7.66 1.15 15.20
CA ALA A 65 -7.36 -0.22 14.80
C ALA A 65 -8.38 -0.76 13.79
N LEU A 66 -9.67 -0.43 13.98
CA LEU A 66 -10.74 -0.77 13.04
C LEU A 66 -10.55 -0.06 11.69
N GLU A 67 -10.26 1.24 11.70
CA GLU A 67 -9.99 2.02 10.49
C GLU A 67 -8.80 1.44 9.71
N GLN A 68 -7.70 1.15 10.40
CA GLN A 68 -6.52 0.51 9.78
C GLN A 68 -6.85 -0.84 9.18
N ALA A 69 -7.65 -1.67 9.86
CA ALA A 69 -8.08 -2.96 9.33
C ALA A 69 -8.95 -2.79 8.08
N LEU A 70 -9.91 -1.86 8.11
CA LEU A 70 -10.79 -1.57 6.98
C LEU A 70 -9.99 -1.08 5.75
N LEU A 71 -9.07 -0.14 5.94
CA LEU A 71 -8.20 0.35 4.87
C LEU A 71 -7.33 -0.76 4.29
N ARG A 72 -6.85 -1.71 5.10
CA ARG A 72 -6.12 -2.89 4.61
C ARG A 72 -6.97 -3.80 3.74
N TYR A 73 -8.22 -4.05 4.12
CA TYR A 73 -9.15 -4.84 3.29
C TYR A 73 -9.47 -4.14 1.97
N ILE A 74 -9.69 -2.82 2.00
CA ILE A 74 -9.90 -2.02 0.78
C ILE A 74 -8.65 -2.06 -0.11
N ALA A 75 -7.46 -1.88 0.46
CA ALA A 75 -6.19 -1.93 -0.26
C ALA A 75 -5.99 -3.29 -0.96
N ALA A 76 -6.24 -4.38 -0.24
CA ALA A 76 -6.19 -5.73 -0.79
C ALA A 76 -7.18 -5.94 -1.94
N GLY A 77 -8.40 -5.38 -1.84
CA GLY A 77 -9.39 -5.43 -2.91
C GLY A 77 -9.00 -4.61 -4.16
N LEU A 78 -8.30 -3.49 -3.96
CA LEU A 78 -7.82 -2.62 -5.04
C LEU A 78 -6.47 -3.08 -5.64
N GLY A 79 -5.80 -4.08 -5.04
CA GLY A 79 -4.49 -4.55 -5.49
C GLY A 79 -3.35 -3.57 -5.22
N VAL A 80 -3.51 -2.68 -4.24
CA VAL A 80 -2.49 -1.73 -3.78
C VAL A 80 -2.13 -2.01 -2.33
N SER A 81 -0.98 -1.52 -1.89
CA SER A 81 -0.61 -1.67 -0.49
C SER A 81 -1.30 -0.68 0.43
N TYR A 82 -1.39 -1.01 1.72
CA TYR A 82 -1.97 -0.12 2.74
C TYR A 82 -1.24 1.22 2.76
N GLU A 83 0.09 1.20 2.67
CA GLU A 83 0.92 2.40 2.72
C GLU A 83 0.62 3.34 1.55
N GLN A 84 0.42 2.77 0.34
CA GLN A 84 0.09 3.56 -0.84
C GLN A 84 -1.33 4.13 -0.78
N LEU A 85 -2.29 3.36 -0.26
CA LEU A 85 -3.69 3.78 -0.16
C LEU A 85 -3.88 4.87 0.90
N SER A 86 -3.36 4.63 2.11
CA SER A 86 -3.51 5.52 3.26
C SER A 86 -2.51 6.69 3.25
N ARG A 87 -1.43 6.58 2.45
CA ARG A 87 -0.25 7.45 2.48
C ARG A 87 0.44 7.51 3.85
N ASP A 88 0.18 6.52 4.71
CA ASP A 88 0.81 6.38 6.01
C ASP A 88 2.00 5.41 5.92
N TYR A 89 3.20 5.96 6.07
CA TYR A 89 4.46 5.21 6.10
C TYR A 89 5.08 5.13 7.50
N SER A 90 4.34 5.54 8.55
CA SER A 90 4.88 5.66 9.91
C SER A 90 5.40 4.36 10.52
N LYS A 91 4.84 3.21 10.13
CA LYS A 91 5.17 1.88 10.68
C LYS A 91 5.96 0.99 9.72
N VAL A 92 6.57 1.56 8.69
CA VAL A 92 7.11 0.81 7.55
C VAL A 92 8.62 0.98 7.49
N SER A 93 9.35 -0.13 7.46
CA SER A 93 10.81 -0.12 7.26
C SER A 93 11.14 0.01 5.78
N TYR A 94 12.39 0.38 5.47
CA TYR A 94 12.85 0.50 4.08
C TYR A 94 12.60 -0.76 3.25
N SER A 95 12.86 -1.95 3.82
CA SER A 95 12.68 -3.23 3.13
C SER A 95 11.20 -3.56 2.90
N SER A 96 10.33 -3.29 3.87
CA SER A 96 8.90 -3.54 3.70
C SER A 96 8.25 -2.52 2.75
N ALA A 97 8.69 -1.26 2.77
CA ALA A 97 8.26 -0.24 1.80
C ALA A 97 8.63 -0.65 0.37
N ARG A 98 9.86 -1.16 0.16
CA ARG A 98 10.32 -1.65 -1.14
C ARG A 98 9.54 -2.87 -1.61
N ALA A 99 9.25 -3.81 -0.72
CA ALA A 99 8.44 -4.98 -1.05
C ALA A 99 6.99 -4.59 -1.43
N SER A 100 6.37 -3.71 -0.65
CA SER A 100 5.02 -3.16 -0.85
C SER A 100 4.90 -2.39 -2.17
N ALA A 101 5.89 -1.56 -2.50
CA ALA A 101 5.95 -0.85 -3.78
C ALA A 101 6.18 -1.78 -4.98
N ASN A 102 7.02 -2.82 -4.81
CA ASN A 102 7.25 -3.85 -5.84
C ASN A 102 5.98 -4.64 -6.19
N GLU A 103 5.21 -5.06 -5.19
CA GLU A 103 3.96 -5.79 -5.39
C GLU A 103 2.94 -4.95 -6.15
N SER A 104 2.74 -3.71 -5.71
CA SER A 104 1.84 -2.76 -6.36
C SER A 104 2.30 -2.43 -7.78
N TRP A 105 3.62 -2.31 -8.00
CA TRP A 105 4.17 -2.12 -9.34
C TRP A 105 3.85 -3.29 -10.28
N ARG A 106 3.98 -4.53 -9.82
CA ARG A 106 3.62 -5.72 -10.61
C ARG A 106 2.14 -5.71 -10.98
N TYR A 107 1.26 -5.32 -10.05
CA TYR A 107 -0.16 -5.16 -10.32
C TYR A 107 -0.39 -4.13 -11.44
N PHE A 108 0.18 -2.93 -11.33
CA PHE A 108 0.05 -1.89 -12.36
C PHE A 108 0.65 -2.28 -13.72
N MET A 109 1.75 -3.03 -13.75
CA MET A 109 2.31 -3.56 -15.00
C MET A 109 1.35 -4.53 -15.70
N GLY A 110 0.64 -5.37 -14.94
CA GLY A 110 -0.39 -6.26 -15.49
C GLY A 110 -1.51 -5.48 -16.17
N TRP A 111 -2.04 -4.46 -15.50
CA TRP A 111 -3.06 -3.56 -16.05
C TRP A 111 -2.56 -2.78 -17.26
N ARG A 112 -1.32 -2.27 -17.21
CA ARG A 112 -0.69 -1.58 -18.35
C ARG A 112 -0.61 -2.48 -19.57
N LYS A 113 -0.20 -3.75 -19.40
CA LYS A 113 -0.11 -4.72 -20.50
C LYS A 113 -1.48 -5.06 -21.07
N PHE A 114 -2.51 -5.15 -20.23
CA PHE A 114 -3.85 -5.52 -20.68
C PHE A 114 -4.62 -4.37 -21.30
N ILE A 115 -4.58 -3.17 -20.73
CA ILE A 115 -5.37 -2.04 -21.22
C ILE A 115 -4.56 -1.21 -22.21
N ALA A 116 -3.52 -0.54 -21.72
CA ALA A 116 -2.79 0.46 -22.49
C ALA A 116 -2.04 -0.18 -23.66
N SER A 117 -1.30 -1.27 -23.44
CA SER A 117 -0.54 -1.92 -24.51
C SER A 117 -1.45 -2.53 -25.57
N ARG A 118 -2.63 -3.07 -25.23
CA ARG A 118 -3.57 -3.59 -26.23
C ARG A 118 -4.14 -2.47 -27.10
N LEU A 119 -4.57 -1.37 -26.49
CA LEU A 119 -5.08 -0.21 -27.21
C LEU A 119 -4.01 0.40 -28.13
N ALA A 120 -2.80 0.63 -27.59
CA ALA A 120 -1.67 1.16 -28.36
C ALA A 120 -1.30 0.23 -29.52
N THR A 121 -1.30 -1.09 -29.29
CA THR A 121 -1.04 -2.08 -30.37
C THR A 121 -2.12 -2.03 -31.44
N GLN A 122 -3.39 -1.87 -31.11
CA GLN A 122 -4.46 -1.73 -32.11
C GLN A 122 -4.27 -0.48 -32.98
N MET A 123 -3.97 0.66 -32.36
CA MET A 123 -3.68 1.91 -33.09
C MET A 123 -2.46 1.74 -34.00
N PHE A 124 -1.41 1.11 -33.49
CA PHE A 124 -0.20 0.81 -34.27
C PHE A 124 -0.49 -0.14 -35.43
N SER A 125 -1.30 -1.19 -35.23
CA SER A 125 -1.69 -2.10 -36.32
C SER A 125 -2.39 -1.36 -37.45
N CYS A 126 -3.32 -0.45 -37.13
CA CYS A 126 -4.04 0.34 -38.15
C CYS A 126 -3.11 1.30 -38.89
N TRP A 127 -2.22 1.98 -38.16
CA TRP A 127 -1.21 2.85 -38.77
C TRP A 127 -0.25 2.07 -39.67
N LEU A 128 0.23 0.90 -39.22
CA LEU A 128 1.17 0.07 -39.96
C LEU A 128 0.53 -0.47 -41.25
N GLU A 129 -0.72 -0.90 -41.17
CA GLU A 129 -1.53 -1.33 -42.32
C GLU A 129 -1.60 -0.24 -43.39
N GLU A 130 -1.91 1.00 -42.99
CA GLU A 130 -1.96 2.14 -43.90
C GLU A 130 -0.58 2.49 -44.48
N ALA A 131 0.48 2.46 -43.67
CA ALA A 131 1.84 2.76 -44.10
C ALA A 131 2.36 1.75 -45.13
N LEU A 132 1.98 0.47 -45.00
CA LEU A 132 2.28 -0.59 -45.94
C LEU A 132 1.49 -0.42 -47.25
N LEU A 133 0.18 -0.14 -47.17
CA LEU A 133 -0.68 0.07 -48.34
C LEU A 133 -0.26 1.30 -49.17
N ARG A 134 0.14 2.38 -48.51
CA ARG A 134 0.66 3.59 -49.16
C ARG A 134 2.08 3.44 -49.70
N GLY A 135 2.79 2.36 -49.36
CA GLY A 135 4.17 2.11 -49.78
C GLY A 135 5.20 3.04 -49.11
N ILE A 136 4.87 3.67 -47.98
CA ILE A 136 5.82 4.48 -47.19
C ILE A 136 6.88 3.56 -46.59
N ILE A 137 6.44 2.42 -46.07
CA ILE A 137 7.31 1.37 -45.53
C ILE A 137 7.34 0.21 -46.51
N ARG A 138 8.54 -0.22 -46.88
CA ARG A 138 8.70 -1.43 -47.69
C ARG A 138 8.68 -2.65 -46.77
N PRO A 139 7.74 -3.61 -46.96
CA PRO A 139 7.69 -4.79 -46.12
C PRO A 139 8.98 -5.61 -46.28
N PRO A 140 9.55 -6.14 -45.19
CA PRO A 140 10.61 -7.14 -45.26
C PRO A 140 10.12 -8.38 -46.02
N ARG A 141 11.07 -9.17 -46.53
CA ARG A 141 10.76 -10.50 -47.09
C ARG A 141 10.23 -11.41 -45.98
N ALA A 142 8.91 -11.54 -45.90
CA ALA A 142 8.24 -12.41 -44.95
C ALA A 142 7.53 -13.57 -45.65
N ARG A 143 7.38 -14.69 -44.95
CA ARG A 143 6.63 -15.86 -45.44
C ARG A 143 5.12 -15.61 -45.53
N PHE A 144 4.58 -14.81 -44.60
CA PHE A 144 3.16 -14.51 -44.48
C PHE A 144 2.92 -13.03 -44.68
N ASP A 145 1.86 -12.71 -45.41
CA ASP A 145 1.43 -11.33 -45.63
C ASP A 145 0.88 -10.69 -44.34
N PHE A 146 0.77 -9.36 -44.32
CA PHE A 146 0.28 -8.60 -43.17
C PHE A 146 -1.07 -9.11 -42.66
N TYR A 147 -2.03 -9.37 -43.55
CA TYR A 147 -3.35 -9.86 -43.17
C TYR A 147 -3.34 -11.31 -42.66
N GLN A 148 -2.41 -12.13 -43.15
CA GLN A 148 -2.27 -13.52 -42.71
C GLN A 148 -1.66 -13.60 -41.30
N ALA A 149 -0.81 -12.64 -40.92
CA ALA A 149 -0.06 -12.66 -39.67
C ALA A 149 -0.06 -11.31 -38.94
N ARG A 150 -1.21 -10.63 -38.89
CA ARG A 150 -1.33 -9.25 -38.36
C ARG A 150 -0.67 -9.08 -37.00
N SER A 151 -0.93 -10.00 -36.07
CA SER A 151 -0.37 -9.97 -34.71
C SER A 151 1.15 -10.12 -34.66
N ALA A 152 1.76 -10.81 -35.63
CA ALA A 152 3.22 -10.94 -35.70
C ALA A 152 3.85 -9.66 -36.27
N TRP A 153 3.22 -9.09 -37.30
CA TRP A 153 3.63 -7.84 -37.92
C TRP A 153 3.49 -6.64 -36.99
N SER A 154 2.41 -6.56 -36.21
CA SER A 154 2.16 -5.47 -35.29
C SER A 154 2.63 -5.74 -33.85
N ARG A 155 3.54 -6.70 -33.66
CA ARG A 155 4.11 -6.98 -32.32
C ARG A 155 5.00 -5.81 -31.92
N ALA A 156 4.57 -5.05 -30.91
CA ALA A 156 5.34 -3.97 -30.32
C ALA A 156 5.36 -4.11 -28.80
N GLU A 157 6.45 -3.68 -28.17
CA GLU A 157 6.54 -3.47 -26.74
C GLU A 157 6.42 -1.97 -26.46
N TRP A 158 5.64 -1.61 -25.44
CA TRP A 158 5.32 -0.22 -25.14
C TRP A 158 6.00 0.18 -23.84
N ILE A 159 6.97 1.08 -23.97
CA ILE A 159 7.64 1.69 -22.82
C ILE A 159 6.68 2.72 -22.21
N GLY A 160 6.42 2.59 -20.91
CA GLY A 160 5.58 3.52 -20.16
C GLY A 160 6.42 4.26 -19.13
N ALA A 161 5.75 4.98 -18.22
CA ALA A 161 6.43 5.62 -17.09
C ALA A 161 7.29 4.60 -16.34
N GLY A 162 8.52 5.01 -16.03
CA GLY A 162 9.49 4.22 -15.29
C GLY A 162 9.07 3.95 -13.85
N ARG A 163 9.72 2.95 -13.26
CA ARG A 163 9.58 2.65 -11.85
C ARG A 163 10.33 3.70 -11.02
N MET A 164 9.69 4.19 -9.96
CA MET A 164 10.38 5.04 -8.97
C MET A 164 11.41 4.21 -8.20
N ALA A 165 12.67 4.65 -8.23
CA ALA A 165 13.74 4.04 -7.44
C ALA A 165 13.65 4.49 -5.99
N ILE A 166 13.71 3.54 -5.05
CA ILE A 166 13.65 3.83 -3.61
C ILE A 166 15.07 4.02 -3.05
N ASP A 167 16.03 3.22 -3.54
CA ASP A 167 17.47 3.42 -3.35
C ASP A 167 18.12 3.38 -4.74
N GLY A 168 18.37 4.57 -5.28
CA GLY A 168 18.88 4.73 -6.64
C GLY A 168 20.24 4.06 -6.85
N LEU A 169 21.09 3.99 -5.82
CA LEU A 169 22.43 3.43 -5.98
C LEU A 169 22.38 1.90 -6.08
N LYS A 170 21.67 1.23 -5.16
CA LYS A 170 21.57 -0.24 -5.19
C LYS A 170 20.84 -0.73 -6.43
N GLU A 171 19.78 -0.04 -6.86
CA GLU A 171 19.03 -0.45 -8.05
C GLU A 171 19.83 -0.27 -9.34
N VAL A 172 20.59 0.82 -9.47
CA VAL A 172 21.49 1.01 -10.62
C VAL A 172 22.61 -0.03 -10.62
N GLN A 173 23.21 -0.33 -9.46
CA GLN A 173 24.22 -1.39 -9.35
C GLN A 173 23.64 -2.76 -9.75
N GLU A 174 22.44 -3.09 -9.28
CA GLU A 174 21.74 -4.32 -9.64
C GLU A 174 21.51 -4.42 -11.17
N SER A 175 21.09 -3.33 -11.81
CA SER A 175 20.93 -3.24 -13.26
C SER A 175 22.24 -3.42 -14.02
N VAL A 176 23.32 -2.76 -13.58
CA VAL A 176 24.66 -2.90 -14.18
C VAL A 176 25.14 -4.35 -14.06
N MET A 177 25.05 -4.94 -12.86
CA MET A 177 25.43 -6.34 -12.64
C MET A 177 24.61 -7.30 -13.51
N ARG A 178 23.31 -7.06 -13.71
CA ARG A 178 22.48 -7.88 -14.60
C ARG A 178 22.91 -7.81 -16.06
N ILE A 179 23.30 -6.62 -16.54
CA ILE A 179 23.80 -6.44 -17.90
C ILE A 179 25.17 -7.11 -18.05
N GLU A 180 26.09 -6.86 -17.12
CA GLU A 180 27.44 -7.44 -17.14
C GLU A 180 27.42 -8.97 -17.04
N ALA A 181 26.52 -9.53 -16.23
CA ALA A 181 26.32 -10.98 -16.11
C ALA A 181 25.60 -11.60 -17.32
N GLY A 182 25.10 -10.79 -18.27
CA GLY A 182 24.36 -11.27 -19.44
C GLY A 182 22.94 -11.76 -19.13
N LEU A 183 22.40 -11.45 -17.95
CA LEU A 183 21.02 -11.81 -17.56
C LEU A 183 19.99 -10.84 -18.14
N SER A 184 20.42 -9.63 -18.51
CA SER A 184 19.56 -8.57 -19.05
C SER A 184 20.23 -7.83 -20.21
N THR A 185 19.50 -6.89 -20.79
CA THR A 185 19.90 -6.08 -21.94
C THR A 185 19.66 -4.60 -21.63
N TYR A 186 20.40 -3.70 -22.25
CA TYR A 186 20.19 -2.25 -22.10
C TYR A 186 18.74 -1.82 -22.36
N GLU A 187 18.08 -2.40 -23.37
CA GLU A 187 16.66 -2.14 -23.67
C GLU A 187 15.75 -2.46 -22.49
N LYS A 188 15.88 -3.64 -21.89
CA LYS A 188 15.06 -4.06 -20.74
C LYS A 188 15.32 -3.20 -19.50
N GLU A 189 16.58 -2.91 -19.18
CA GLU A 189 16.90 -2.11 -17.98
C GLU A 189 16.49 -0.64 -18.13
N LEU A 190 16.69 -0.04 -19.31
CA LEU A 190 16.26 1.35 -19.57
C LEU A 190 14.73 1.46 -19.69
N ALA A 191 14.06 0.45 -20.26
CA ALA A 191 12.60 0.40 -20.27
C ALA A 191 11.98 0.35 -18.86
N LEU A 192 12.67 -0.25 -17.87
CA LEU A 192 12.24 -0.18 -16.46
C LEU A 192 12.31 1.25 -15.91
N MET A 193 13.24 2.07 -16.40
CA MET A 193 13.34 3.50 -16.09
C MET A 193 12.40 4.35 -16.95
N GLY A 194 11.73 3.75 -17.94
CA GLY A 194 10.82 4.44 -18.86
C GLY A 194 11.54 5.14 -20.02
N GLU A 195 12.81 4.80 -20.26
CA GLU A 195 13.64 5.40 -21.29
C GLU A 195 13.87 4.44 -22.46
N ASP A 196 14.03 4.97 -23.67
CA ASP A 196 14.44 4.20 -24.83
C ASP A 196 15.98 4.12 -24.93
N TYR A 197 16.50 2.92 -25.13
CA TYR A 197 17.95 2.71 -25.20
C TYR A 197 18.56 3.36 -26.45
N GLN A 198 17.84 3.45 -27.57
CA GLN A 198 18.38 4.02 -28.79
C GLN A 198 18.54 5.54 -28.66
N ASP A 199 17.58 6.21 -28.03
CA ASP A 199 17.67 7.64 -27.72
C ASP A 199 18.83 7.92 -26.76
N ILE A 200 18.97 7.15 -25.68
CA ILE A 200 20.08 7.29 -24.74
C ILE A 200 21.43 7.08 -25.43
N PHE A 201 21.57 6.06 -26.27
CA PHE A 201 22.84 5.78 -26.96
C PHE A 201 23.18 6.87 -27.97
N ARG A 202 22.18 7.37 -28.73
CA ARG A 202 22.37 8.51 -29.63
C ARG A 202 22.83 9.74 -28.87
N GLN A 203 22.24 10.01 -27.70
CA GLN A 203 22.62 11.12 -26.85
C GLN A 203 24.04 10.96 -26.29
N GLN A 204 24.39 9.78 -25.77
CA GLN A 204 25.73 9.49 -25.23
C GLN A 204 26.85 9.68 -26.27
N VAL A 205 26.62 9.26 -27.52
CA VAL A 205 27.59 9.45 -28.61
C VAL A 205 27.78 10.94 -28.90
N ARG A 206 26.68 11.70 -28.97
CA ARG A 206 26.72 13.15 -29.21
C ARG A 206 27.46 13.86 -28.09
N GLU A 207 27.11 13.59 -26.84
CA GLU A 207 27.76 14.18 -25.66
C GLU A 207 29.25 13.82 -25.59
N SER A 208 29.61 12.59 -25.92
CA SER A 208 31.01 12.16 -25.94
C SER A 208 31.82 12.93 -26.99
N ALA A 209 31.26 13.12 -28.19
CA ALA A 209 31.90 13.90 -29.25
C ALA A 209 32.00 15.39 -28.90
N GLU A 210 30.98 15.96 -28.26
CA GLU A 210 31.00 17.35 -27.78
C GLU A 210 32.03 17.55 -26.66
N ARG A 211 32.15 16.61 -25.72
CA ARG A 211 33.17 16.64 -24.66
C ARG A 211 34.59 16.54 -25.21
N GLU A 212 34.82 15.64 -26.17
CA GLU A 212 36.13 15.48 -26.81
C GLU A 212 36.54 16.76 -27.54
N LYS A 213 35.60 17.39 -28.27
CA LYS A 213 35.83 18.71 -28.91
C LYS A 213 36.11 19.82 -27.90
N ALA A 214 35.46 19.78 -26.74
CA ALA A 214 35.68 20.74 -25.65
C ALA A 214 36.95 20.47 -24.83
N GLY A 215 37.69 19.40 -25.11
CA GLY A 215 38.86 18.99 -24.33
C GLY A 215 38.53 18.45 -22.93
N LEU A 216 37.27 18.10 -22.68
CA LEU A 216 36.82 17.50 -21.43
C LEU A 216 37.14 16.01 -21.44
N SER A 217 37.58 15.48 -20.29
CA SER A 217 37.83 14.05 -20.14
C SER A 217 36.52 13.25 -20.31
N ARG A 218 36.66 11.99 -20.74
CA ARG A 218 35.52 11.06 -20.78
C ARG A 218 34.93 10.97 -19.37
N PRO A 219 33.58 10.94 -19.24
CA PRO A 219 32.97 10.64 -17.96
C PRO A 219 33.60 9.35 -17.42
N VAL A 220 34.05 9.38 -16.16
CA VAL A 220 34.61 8.20 -15.50
C VAL A 220 33.45 7.23 -15.27
N TRP A 221 33.12 6.47 -16.30
CA TRP A 221 32.08 5.46 -16.23
C TRP A 221 32.68 4.22 -15.59
N ILE A 222 32.32 4.04 -14.32
CA ILE A 222 32.16 2.77 -13.62
C ILE A 222 33.45 2.02 -13.27
N ALA A 223 34.53 1.96 -14.07
CA ALA A 223 35.67 1.11 -13.72
C ALA A 223 36.36 1.48 -12.38
N GLN A 224 36.66 2.76 -12.15
CA GLN A 224 37.37 3.19 -10.94
C GLN A 224 36.47 3.23 -9.69
N ALA A 225 35.24 3.74 -9.82
CA ALA A 225 34.29 3.81 -8.70
C ALA A 225 33.78 2.41 -8.28
N TYR A 226 33.56 1.51 -9.25
CA TYR A 226 33.14 0.14 -8.99
C TYR A 226 34.29 -0.70 -8.40
N GLN A 227 35.52 -0.52 -8.87
CA GLN A 227 36.70 -1.14 -8.23
C GLN A 227 36.91 -0.63 -6.80
N GLN A 228 36.70 0.66 -6.54
CA GLN A 228 36.79 1.25 -5.20
C GLN A 228 35.70 0.68 -4.26
N GLN A 229 34.45 0.58 -4.72
CA GLN A 229 33.36 0.04 -3.89
C GLN A 229 33.45 -1.47 -3.68
N ILE A 230 33.89 -2.25 -4.69
CA ILE A 230 34.19 -3.68 -4.52
C ILE A 230 35.32 -3.86 -3.50
N ALA A 231 36.37 -3.03 -3.59
CA ALA A 231 37.47 -3.06 -2.63
C ALA A 231 37.00 -2.72 -1.21
N GLU A 232 36.09 -1.75 -1.05
CA GLU A 232 35.49 -1.41 0.25
C GLU A 232 34.59 -2.52 0.80
N SER A 233 33.74 -3.14 -0.03
CA SER A 233 32.87 -4.25 0.40
C SER A 233 33.62 -5.53 0.77
N ARG A 234 34.87 -5.68 0.32
CA ARG A 234 35.75 -6.83 0.63
C ARG A 234 36.65 -6.56 1.84
N ARG A 235 36.60 -5.36 2.43
CA ARG A 235 37.30 -5.13 3.70
C ARG A 235 36.57 -5.93 4.78
N PRO A 236 37.26 -6.83 5.51
CA PRO A 236 36.67 -7.44 6.69
C PRO A 236 36.33 -6.30 7.68
N GLU A 237 35.13 -6.35 8.27
CA GLU A 237 34.76 -5.44 9.35
C GLU A 237 35.83 -5.57 10.44
N GLU A 238 36.60 -4.51 10.66
CA GLU A 238 37.49 -4.46 11.83
C GLU A 238 36.57 -4.51 13.05
N GLU A 239 36.67 -5.62 13.81
CA GLU A 239 36.02 -5.78 15.11
C GLU A 239 36.37 -4.57 15.98
N THR A 240 35.46 -3.60 16.04
CA THR A 240 35.53 -2.54 17.04
C THR A 240 35.29 -3.21 18.38
N THR A 241 36.39 -3.54 19.06
CA THR A 241 36.39 -3.96 20.46
C THR A 241 35.58 -2.94 21.27
N PRO A 242 34.61 -3.37 22.11
CA PRO A 242 33.90 -2.44 22.97
C PRO A 242 34.91 -1.83 23.93
N ARG A 243 35.01 -0.49 23.98
CA ARG A 243 35.73 0.19 25.05
C ARG A 243 35.02 -0.10 26.37
N GLU A 244 35.65 -0.91 27.21
CA GLU A 244 35.35 -0.97 28.64
C GLU A 244 35.63 0.40 29.26
N THR A 245 34.58 1.07 29.75
CA THR A 245 34.56 1.92 30.95
C THR A 245 33.12 2.09 31.40
#